data_AF-A0A3E0PSK4-F1
#
_entry.id   AF-A0A3E0PSK4-F1
#
_cell.length_a   1.000
_cell.length_b   1.000
_cell.length_c   1.000
_cell.angle_alpha   90.00
_cell.angle_beta   90.00
_cell.angle_gamma   90.00
#
_symmetry.space_group_name_H-M   'P 1'
#
loop_
_entity.id
_entity.type
_entity.pdbx_description
1 polymer ?
#
loop_
_entity_poly.entity_id
_entity_poly.type
_entity_poly.pdbx_seq_one_letter_code
_entity_poly.pdbx_strand_id
1 'polypeptide(L)'
;MSDEPLIAVFVDFENLALGVRDVHAGKFKIQLVLKRLLEKGRIVYKRAYCDWSNYRDAVREFHGHGVELIDIPQSRMSGKNSADIRMVVDALDLCYSKAHIDVFALISGDSDFSPLVSKLKENNRRVIGCGVKSSTSDLLIGNCDEFLYYDDLLRTAEKGKAPARKQGKQPTDKKTEAAERLLEVLISVEQDYDPVWGSLLKQTIRRVYPGFNESYYGFESFSDLLEYFADEGMIDLEYDEDRRNYQVIRKKK
;
A
#
# COMPACT_ATOMS: atom_id res chain seq x y z
N MET A 1 9.99 -21.36 -7.16
CA MET A 1 9.83 -19.91 -7.37
C MET A 1 8.74 -19.49 -6.41
N SER A 2 9.05 -18.64 -5.43
CA SER A 2 8.01 -18.13 -4.52
C SER A 2 7.05 -17.28 -5.36
N ASP A 3 5.83 -17.76 -5.58
CA ASP A 3 4.83 -16.99 -6.30
C ASP A 3 4.51 -15.74 -5.47
N GLU A 4 4.64 -14.58 -6.10
CA GLU A 4 4.38 -13.31 -5.44
C GLU A 4 2.87 -13.15 -5.18
N PRO A 5 2.43 -12.74 -3.98
CA PRO A 5 1.01 -12.57 -3.70
C PRO A 5 0.37 -11.54 -4.65
N LEU A 6 -0.71 -11.95 -5.32
CA LEU A 6 -1.49 -11.07 -6.19
C LEU A 6 -2.64 -10.42 -5.41
N ILE A 7 -2.72 -9.09 -5.46
CA ILE A 7 -3.64 -8.28 -4.66
C ILE A 7 -4.75 -7.69 -5.54
N ALA A 8 -5.99 -7.87 -5.10
CA ALA A 8 -7.15 -7.10 -5.59
C ALA A 8 -7.58 -6.05 -4.57
N VAL A 9 -7.73 -4.80 -5.02
CA VAL A 9 -8.08 -3.66 -4.16
C VAL A 9 -9.50 -3.22 -4.44
N PHE A 10 -10.31 -3.12 -3.38
CA PHE A 10 -11.67 -2.63 -3.42
C PHE A 10 -11.79 -1.43 -2.47
N VAL A 11 -12.11 -0.27 -3.03
CA VAL A 11 -12.18 0.99 -2.29
C VAL A 11 -13.63 1.41 -2.16
N ASP A 12 -14.11 1.47 -0.93
CA ASP A 12 -15.36 2.12 -0.58
C ASP A 12 -15.05 3.59 -0.29
N PHE A 13 -15.19 4.43 -1.32
CA PHE A 13 -14.74 5.80 -1.23
C PHE A 13 -15.69 6.70 -0.43
N GLU A 14 -16.97 6.38 -0.40
CA GLU A 14 -17.95 7.18 0.38
C GLU A 14 -17.62 7.11 1.87
N ASN A 15 -17.44 5.92 2.42
CA ASN A 15 -17.11 5.75 3.83
C ASN A 15 -15.73 6.35 4.18
N LEU A 16 -14.72 6.18 3.31
CA LEU A 16 -13.40 6.78 3.54
C LEU A 16 -13.42 8.31 3.49
N ALA A 17 -14.16 8.89 2.54
CA ALA A 17 -14.25 10.33 2.41
C ALA A 17 -14.98 10.98 3.60
N LEU A 18 -15.97 10.29 4.17
CA LEU A 18 -16.61 10.70 5.42
C LEU A 18 -15.63 10.60 6.59
N GLY A 19 -14.97 9.46 6.78
CA GLY A 19 -14.02 9.26 7.87
C GLY A 19 -12.86 10.25 7.87
N VAL A 20 -12.33 10.62 6.69
CA VAL A 20 -11.24 11.61 6.57
C VAL A 20 -11.69 13.04 6.90
N ARG A 21 -12.94 13.40 6.57
CA ARG A 21 -13.49 14.72 6.92
C ARG A 21 -13.58 14.89 8.43
N ASP A 22 -13.96 13.84 9.15
CA ASP A 22 -14.10 13.88 10.61
C ASP A 22 -12.75 14.13 11.32
N VAL A 23 -11.67 13.52 10.81
CA VAL A 23 -10.31 13.69 11.38
C VAL A 23 -9.58 14.94 10.87
N HIS A 24 -10.22 15.82 10.10
CA HIS A 24 -9.64 17.05 9.54
C HIS A 24 -8.31 16.84 8.78
N ALA A 25 -8.06 15.63 8.27
CA ALA A 25 -6.78 15.25 7.66
C ALA A 25 -6.65 15.68 6.18
N GLY A 26 -7.44 16.68 5.75
CA GLY A 26 -7.46 17.18 4.39
C GLY A 26 -8.15 16.23 3.40
N LYS A 27 -7.58 16.05 2.21
CA LYS A 27 -8.10 15.13 1.19
C LYS A 27 -7.52 13.73 1.40
N PHE A 28 -8.34 12.70 1.26
CA PHE A 28 -7.88 11.31 1.24
C PHE A 28 -6.88 11.11 0.09
N LYS A 29 -5.76 10.43 0.37
CA LYS A 29 -4.66 10.19 -0.57
C LYS A 29 -4.55 8.71 -0.85
N ILE A 30 -5.15 8.25 -1.94
CA ILE A 30 -5.18 6.82 -2.30
C ILE A 30 -3.78 6.26 -2.53
N GLN A 31 -2.85 7.10 -2.99
CA GLN A 31 -1.45 6.73 -3.20
C GLN A 31 -0.79 6.11 -1.97
N LEU A 32 -1.08 6.61 -0.76
CA LEU A 32 -0.47 6.11 0.48
C LEU A 32 -0.88 4.66 0.75
N VAL A 33 -2.16 4.36 0.54
CA VAL A 33 -2.72 3.01 0.69
C VAL A 33 -2.14 2.08 -0.38
N LEU A 34 -2.15 2.50 -1.65
CA LEU A 34 -1.61 1.68 -2.75
C LEU A 34 -0.13 1.38 -2.55
N LYS A 35 0.65 2.35 -2.07
CA LYS A 35 2.07 2.16 -1.75
C LYS A 35 2.27 1.09 -0.68
N ARG A 36 1.52 1.17 0.43
CA ARG A 36 1.60 0.16 1.50
C ARG A 36 1.19 -1.24 1.01
N LEU A 37 0.19 -1.33 0.13
CA LEU A 37 -0.23 -2.61 -0.45
C LEU A 37 0.81 -3.18 -1.44
N LEU A 38 1.47 -2.33 -2.24
CA LEU A 38 2.54 -2.73 -3.15
C LEU A 38 3.75 -3.33 -2.42
N GLU A 39 3.90 -3.06 -1.13
CA GLU A 39 4.93 -3.70 -0.30
C GLU A 39 4.59 -5.15 0.04
N LYS A 40 3.31 -5.48 0.06
CA LYS A 40 2.79 -6.80 0.45
C LYS A 40 2.59 -7.74 -0.73
N GLY A 41 2.46 -7.22 -1.94
CA GLY A 41 2.15 -8.01 -3.13
C GLY A 41 1.98 -7.16 -4.37
N ARG A 42 1.79 -7.81 -5.51
CA ARG A 42 1.53 -7.14 -6.78
C ARG A 42 0.05 -6.83 -6.92
N ILE A 43 -0.29 -5.56 -7.06
CA ILE A 43 -1.67 -5.13 -7.34
C ILE A 43 -2.01 -5.45 -8.80
N VAL A 44 -2.99 -6.34 -9.01
CA VAL A 44 -3.47 -6.74 -10.34
C VAL A 44 -4.89 -6.27 -10.64
N TYR A 45 -5.62 -5.85 -9.61
CA TYR A 45 -6.98 -5.35 -9.72
C TYR A 45 -7.21 -4.21 -8.73
N LYS A 46 -7.90 -3.14 -9.15
CA LYS A 46 -8.21 -1.99 -8.30
C LYS A 46 -9.47 -1.27 -8.77
N ARG A 47 -10.50 -1.27 -7.93
CA ARG A 47 -11.77 -0.57 -8.16
C ARG A 47 -12.14 0.32 -6.98
N ALA A 48 -12.79 1.43 -7.29
CA ALA A 48 -13.38 2.32 -6.30
C ALA A 48 -14.87 2.52 -6.59
N TYR A 49 -15.69 2.41 -5.54
CA TYR A 49 -17.15 2.43 -5.60
C TYR A 49 -17.65 3.70 -4.91
N CYS A 50 -18.44 4.50 -5.62
CA CYS A 50 -18.94 5.79 -5.14
C CYS A 50 -20.02 6.37 -6.07
N ASP A 51 -20.88 7.24 -5.57
CA ASP A 51 -21.54 8.26 -6.41
C ASP A 51 -20.56 9.38 -6.76
N TRP A 52 -19.86 9.26 -7.89
CA TRP A 52 -18.78 10.19 -8.27
C TRP A 52 -19.30 11.59 -8.59
N SER A 53 -20.62 11.77 -8.74
CA SER A 53 -21.22 13.09 -8.90
C SER A 53 -20.93 14.01 -7.70
N ASN A 54 -20.79 13.41 -6.50
CA ASN A 54 -20.50 14.10 -5.24
C ASN A 54 -19.00 14.29 -4.96
N TYR A 55 -18.12 13.62 -5.70
CA TYR A 55 -16.69 13.55 -5.43
C TYR A 55 -15.81 13.80 -6.66
N ARG A 56 -16.20 14.76 -7.51
CA ARG A 56 -15.49 15.09 -8.76
C ARG A 56 -14.01 15.42 -8.57
N ASP A 57 -13.64 15.99 -7.43
CA ASP A 57 -12.26 16.30 -7.08
C ASP A 57 -11.36 15.06 -6.96
N ALA A 58 -11.92 13.93 -6.52
CA ALA A 58 -11.17 12.68 -6.30
C ALA A 58 -11.02 11.85 -7.57
N VAL A 59 -11.90 12.04 -8.56
CA VAL A 59 -11.90 11.32 -9.85
C VAL A 59 -10.53 11.39 -10.52
N ARG A 60 -9.94 12.58 -10.59
CA ARG A 60 -8.64 12.79 -11.25
C ARG A 60 -7.51 12.06 -10.53
N GLU A 61 -7.53 12.04 -9.21
CA GLU A 61 -6.52 11.36 -8.40
C GLU A 61 -6.59 9.85 -8.59
N PHE A 62 -7.79 9.27 -8.43
CA PHE A 62 -8.01 7.84 -8.58
C PHE A 62 -7.69 7.34 -10.00
N HIS A 63 -8.14 8.08 -11.02
CA HIS A 63 -7.80 7.80 -12.41
C HIS A 63 -6.29 7.90 -12.67
N GLY A 64 -5.61 8.90 -12.08
CA GLY A 64 -4.15 9.05 -12.17
C GLY A 64 -3.38 7.86 -11.59
N HIS A 65 -3.95 7.16 -10.61
CA HIS A 65 -3.43 5.92 -10.05
C HIS A 65 -3.96 4.66 -10.75
N GLY A 66 -4.68 4.79 -11.86
CA GLY A 66 -5.24 3.69 -12.66
C GLY A 66 -6.37 2.92 -11.99
N VAL A 67 -7.01 3.50 -10.97
CA VAL A 67 -8.15 2.86 -10.29
C VAL A 67 -9.38 2.97 -11.20
N GLU A 68 -10.04 1.84 -11.46
CA GLU A 68 -11.31 1.83 -12.19
C GLU A 68 -12.42 2.39 -11.29
N LEU A 69 -13.15 3.39 -11.80
CA LEU A 69 -14.19 4.08 -11.06
C LEU A 69 -15.54 3.46 -11.39
N ILE A 70 -16.17 2.84 -10.40
CA ILE A 70 -17.51 2.28 -10.50
C ILE A 70 -18.48 3.33 -9.97
N ASP A 71 -19.25 3.92 -10.88
CA ASP A 71 -20.24 4.94 -10.55
C ASP A 71 -21.57 4.33 -10.14
N ILE A 72 -22.06 4.74 -8.97
CA ILE A 72 -23.27 4.20 -8.34
C ILE A 72 -24.15 5.37 -7.92
N PRO A 73 -24.94 5.93 -8.85
CA PRO A 73 -25.79 7.09 -8.57
C PRO A 73 -26.84 6.75 -7.51
N GLN A 74 -26.92 7.56 -6.45
CA GLN A 74 -27.93 7.34 -5.41
C GLN A 74 -29.30 7.85 -5.90
N SER A 75 -30.32 6.97 -5.90
CA SER A 75 -31.71 7.39 -6.10
C SER A 75 -32.28 7.99 -4.81
N ARG A 76 -33.15 9.00 -4.93
CA ARG A 76 -33.68 9.86 -3.85
C ARG A 76 -34.37 9.14 -2.67
N MET A 77 -34.60 7.83 -2.71
CA MET A 77 -35.38 7.11 -1.70
C MET A 77 -34.62 6.05 -0.88
N SER A 78 -33.53 5.45 -1.37
CA SER A 78 -32.80 4.39 -0.62
C SER A 78 -31.47 4.00 -1.30
N GLY A 79 -30.58 4.97 -1.54
CA GLY A 79 -29.33 4.73 -2.27
C GLY A 79 -28.14 4.27 -1.43
N LYS A 80 -28.23 4.36 -0.10
CA LYS A 80 -27.05 4.35 0.79
C LYS A 80 -26.20 3.07 0.73
N ASN A 81 -26.83 1.90 0.55
CA ASN A 81 -26.10 0.62 0.58
C ASN A 81 -25.82 0.07 -0.83
N SER A 82 -26.13 0.82 -1.89
CA SER A 82 -25.96 0.31 -3.26
C SER A 82 -24.49 0.13 -3.62
N ALA A 83 -23.63 1.02 -3.11
CA ALA A 83 -22.20 0.93 -3.29
C ALA A 83 -21.60 -0.30 -2.61
N ASP A 84 -21.95 -0.52 -1.34
CA ASP A 84 -21.46 -1.65 -0.55
C ASP A 84 -21.89 -2.97 -1.16
N ILE A 85 -23.18 -3.11 -1.51
CA ILE A 85 -23.71 -4.31 -2.15
C ILE A 85 -22.98 -4.59 -3.46
N ARG A 86 -22.78 -3.55 -4.30
CA ARG A 86 -22.09 -3.73 -5.57
C ARG A 86 -20.64 -4.15 -5.37
N MET A 87 -19.93 -3.54 -4.42
CA MET A 87 -18.57 -3.91 -4.06
C MET A 87 -18.47 -5.35 -3.57
N VAL A 88 -19.40 -5.81 -2.72
CA VAL A 88 -19.47 -7.20 -2.23
C VAL A 88 -19.68 -8.18 -3.39
N VAL A 89 -20.60 -7.89 -4.31
CA VAL A 89 -20.88 -8.74 -5.47
C VAL A 89 -19.65 -8.86 -6.37
N ASP A 90 -19.02 -7.73 -6.73
CA ASP A 90 -17.83 -7.72 -7.57
C ASP A 90 -16.65 -8.45 -6.90
N ALA A 91 -16.48 -8.31 -5.58
CA ALA A 91 -15.42 -8.99 -4.83
C ALA A 91 -15.60 -10.52 -4.81
N LEU A 92 -16.83 -11.00 -4.57
CA LEU A 92 -17.13 -12.43 -4.59
C LEU A 92 -17.01 -13.02 -5.99
N ASP A 93 -17.52 -12.32 -7.01
CA ASP A 93 -17.36 -12.74 -8.41
C ASP A 93 -15.88 -12.86 -8.80
N LEU A 94 -15.06 -11.89 -8.40
CA LEU A 94 -13.62 -11.94 -8.63
C LEU A 94 -12.96 -13.10 -7.88
N CYS A 95 -13.34 -13.34 -6.61
CA CYS A 95 -12.82 -14.44 -5.80
C CYS A 95 -13.07 -15.82 -6.43
N TYR A 96 -14.25 -16.02 -7.03
CA TYR A 96 -14.61 -17.28 -7.67
C TYR A 96 -14.06 -17.40 -9.10
N SER A 97 -14.03 -16.30 -9.86
CA SER A 97 -13.62 -16.33 -11.27
C SER A 97 -12.11 -16.25 -11.48
N LYS A 98 -11.35 -15.66 -10.54
CA LYS A 98 -9.91 -15.43 -10.64
C LYS A 98 -9.17 -16.10 -9.50
N ALA A 99 -8.99 -17.42 -9.63
CA ALA A 99 -8.37 -18.24 -8.60
C ALA A 99 -6.93 -17.84 -8.21
N HIS A 100 -6.23 -17.12 -9.09
CA HIS A 100 -4.86 -16.65 -8.89
C HIS A 100 -4.72 -15.43 -7.97
N ILE A 101 -5.82 -14.83 -7.51
CA ILE A 101 -5.76 -13.68 -6.60
C ILE A 101 -5.67 -14.17 -5.17
N ASP A 102 -4.54 -13.92 -4.50
CA ASP A 102 -4.26 -14.44 -3.17
C ASP A 102 -4.81 -13.54 -2.07
N VAL A 103 -4.82 -12.22 -2.31
CA VAL A 103 -5.09 -11.20 -1.31
C VAL A 103 -6.17 -10.24 -1.76
N PHE A 104 -7.13 -9.97 -0.88
CA PHE A 104 -8.18 -8.98 -1.06
C PHE A 104 -7.96 -7.83 -0.09
N ALA A 105 -7.68 -6.64 -0.61
CA ALA A 105 -7.56 -5.42 0.17
C ALA A 105 -8.88 -4.65 0.15
N LEU A 106 -9.56 -4.60 1.30
CA LEU A 106 -10.82 -3.88 1.49
C LEU A 106 -10.54 -2.54 2.16
N ILE A 107 -10.66 -1.46 1.42
CA ILE A 107 -10.40 -0.11 1.92
C ILE A 107 -11.76 0.47 2.35
N SER A 108 -12.15 0.14 3.58
CA SER A 108 -13.34 0.64 4.28
C SER A 108 -13.16 0.51 5.80
N GLY A 109 -13.89 1.33 6.55
CA GLY A 109 -14.03 1.21 8.01
C GLY A 109 -15.32 0.51 8.46
N ASP A 110 -16.21 0.18 7.52
CA ASP A 110 -17.57 -0.29 7.81
C ASP A 110 -17.62 -1.78 8.19
N SER A 111 -18.23 -2.09 9.33
CA SER A 111 -18.46 -3.47 9.77
C SER A 111 -19.41 -4.27 8.88
N ASP A 112 -20.21 -3.62 8.04
CA ASP A 112 -21.11 -4.30 7.10
C ASP A 112 -20.36 -5.18 6.07
N PHE A 113 -19.05 -4.96 5.90
CA PHE A 113 -18.18 -5.84 5.10
C PHE A 113 -17.71 -7.10 5.83
N SER A 114 -17.99 -7.27 7.13
CA SER A 114 -17.57 -8.46 7.90
C SER A 114 -18.00 -9.80 7.27
N PRO A 115 -19.24 -9.96 6.74
CA PRO A 115 -19.62 -11.18 6.04
C PRO A 115 -18.80 -11.44 4.77
N LEU A 116 -18.41 -10.38 4.04
CA LEU A 116 -17.52 -10.49 2.88
C LEU A 116 -16.14 -11.00 3.31
N VAL A 117 -15.56 -10.44 4.39
CA VAL A 117 -14.28 -10.88 4.94
C VAL A 117 -14.32 -12.36 5.27
N SER A 118 -15.35 -12.80 6.02
CA SER A 118 -15.53 -14.22 6.36
C SER A 118 -15.63 -15.09 5.11
N LYS A 119 -16.37 -14.65 4.08
CA LYS A 119 -16.53 -15.44 2.85
C LYS A 119 -15.26 -15.53 2.02
N LEU A 120 -14.45 -14.47 1.98
CA LEU A 120 -13.13 -14.49 1.33
C LEU A 120 -12.18 -15.45 2.06
N LYS A 121 -12.18 -15.44 3.40
CA LYS A 121 -11.37 -16.34 4.23
C LYS A 121 -11.80 -17.80 4.10
N GLU A 122 -13.11 -18.07 4.03
CA GLU A 122 -13.64 -19.41 3.70
C GLU A 122 -13.11 -19.93 2.35
N ASN A 123 -12.81 -19.03 1.40
CA ASN A 123 -12.22 -19.35 0.11
C ASN A 123 -10.68 -19.31 0.12
N ASN A 124 -10.06 -19.39 1.29
CA ASN A 124 -8.61 -19.38 1.48
C ASN A 124 -7.92 -18.13 0.88
N ARG A 125 -8.60 -16.98 0.95
CA ARG A 125 -8.03 -15.68 0.59
C ARG A 125 -7.59 -14.95 1.84
N ARG A 126 -6.42 -14.30 1.76
CA ARG A 126 -5.97 -13.38 2.80
C ARG A 126 -6.70 -12.04 2.62
N VAL A 127 -7.16 -11.45 3.71
CA VAL A 127 -7.90 -10.18 3.70
C VAL A 127 -7.14 -9.10 4.47
N ILE A 128 -6.84 -8.00 3.77
CA ILE A 128 -6.23 -6.80 4.36
C ILE A 128 -7.30 -5.72 4.43
N GLY A 129 -7.67 -5.31 5.64
CA GLY A 129 -8.51 -4.14 5.85
C GLY A 129 -7.70 -2.84 5.83
N CYS A 130 -8.31 -1.75 5.40
CA CYS A 130 -7.73 -0.42 5.58
C CYS A 130 -8.81 0.63 5.82
N GLY A 131 -8.67 1.42 6.88
CA GLY A 131 -9.65 2.42 7.26
C GLY A 131 -9.07 3.55 8.12
N VAL A 132 -9.89 4.56 8.38
CA VAL A 132 -9.57 5.65 9.32
C VAL A 132 -9.86 5.18 10.73
N LYS A 133 -8.91 5.36 11.66
CA LYS A 133 -8.96 4.75 12.99
C LYS A 133 -10.19 5.13 13.81
N SER A 134 -10.66 6.37 13.69
CA SER A 134 -11.83 6.87 14.42
C SER A 134 -13.17 6.39 13.86
N SER A 135 -13.21 5.96 12.60
CA SER A 135 -14.43 5.56 11.90
C SER A 135 -14.43 4.08 11.50
N THR A 136 -13.49 3.30 12.03
CA THR A 136 -13.38 1.87 11.76
C THR A 136 -13.96 1.07 12.93
N SER A 137 -14.78 0.08 12.63
CA SER A 137 -15.33 -0.84 13.62
C SER A 137 -14.32 -1.92 14.06
N ASP A 138 -14.23 -2.18 15.37
CA ASP A 138 -13.43 -3.28 15.94
C ASP A 138 -13.83 -4.66 15.38
N LEU A 139 -15.10 -4.83 14.99
CA LEU A 139 -15.59 -6.06 14.36
C LEU A 139 -14.93 -6.30 13.00
N LEU A 140 -14.79 -5.26 12.18
CA LEU A 140 -14.11 -5.38 10.89
C LEU A 140 -12.63 -5.69 11.09
N ILE A 141 -11.98 -4.98 12.03
CA ILE A 141 -10.56 -5.17 12.36
C ILE A 141 -10.31 -6.62 12.80
N GLY A 142 -11.13 -7.15 13.71
CA GLY A 142 -10.98 -8.52 14.22
C GLY A 142 -11.23 -9.62 13.20
N ASN A 143 -11.97 -9.34 12.12
CA ASN A 143 -12.27 -10.33 11.07
C ASN A 143 -11.16 -10.41 10.00
N CYS A 144 -10.47 -9.30 9.73
CA CYS A 144 -9.38 -9.24 8.77
C CYS A 144 -8.13 -10.01 9.26
N ASP A 145 -7.28 -10.45 8.33
CA ASP A 145 -5.98 -11.06 8.67
C ASP A 145 -4.94 -10.00 9.02
N GLU A 146 -5.09 -8.82 8.43
CA GLU A 146 -4.29 -7.64 8.71
C GLU A 146 -5.15 -6.38 8.57
N PHE A 147 -4.88 -5.34 9.36
CA PHE A 147 -5.57 -4.06 9.26
C PHE A 147 -4.60 -2.88 9.23
N LEU A 148 -4.73 -2.03 8.21
CA LEU A 148 -3.91 -0.84 7.99
C LEU A 148 -4.68 0.44 8.38
N TYR A 149 -4.15 1.21 9.31
CA TYR A 149 -4.74 2.50 9.68
C TYR A 149 -4.24 3.62 8.76
N TYR A 150 -5.16 4.29 8.09
CA TYR A 150 -4.83 5.40 7.20
C TYR A 150 -4.12 6.55 7.93
N ASP A 151 -4.50 6.80 9.19
CA ASP A 151 -3.87 7.80 10.07
C ASP A 151 -2.36 7.56 10.26
N ASP A 152 -1.96 6.29 10.39
CA ASP A 152 -0.56 5.92 10.57
C ASP A 152 0.23 6.08 9.27
N LEU A 153 -0.40 5.79 8.13
CA LEU A 153 0.18 6.06 6.80
C LEU A 153 0.40 7.56 6.57
N LEU A 154 -0.56 8.39 6.98
CA LEU A 154 -0.44 9.85 6.92
C LEU A 154 0.72 10.36 7.78
N ARG A 155 0.78 9.93 9.06
CA ARG A 155 1.86 10.30 9.99
C ARG A 155 3.23 9.89 9.47
N THR A 156 3.33 8.70 8.85
CA THR A 156 4.58 8.21 8.27
C THR A 156 5.01 9.07 7.08
N ALA A 157 4.07 9.40 6.20
CA ALA A 157 4.32 10.28 5.06
C ALA A 157 4.70 11.73 5.47
N GLU A 158 4.23 12.20 6.63
CA GLU A 158 4.62 13.51 7.19
C GLU A 158 5.98 13.47 7.88
N LYS A 159 6.30 12.41 8.63
CA LYS A 159 7.61 12.23 9.27
C LYS A 159 8.75 12.05 8.27
N GLY A 160 8.47 11.47 7.10
CA GLY A 160 9.42 11.42 5.97
C GLY A 160 9.79 12.79 5.38
N LYS A 161 9.10 13.88 5.78
CA LYS A 161 9.37 15.25 5.33
C LYS A 161 10.13 16.08 6.37
N ALA A 162 11.17 15.52 7.00
CA ALA A 162 12.11 16.34 7.77
C ALA A 162 12.71 17.43 6.86
N PRO A 163 12.99 18.65 7.35
CA PRO A 163 13.22 19.80 6.50
C PRO A 163 14.53 19.65 5.72
N ALA A 164 14.41 19.45 4.41
CA ALA A 164 15.51 19.60 3.47
C ALA A 164 16.13 20.99 3.65
N ARG A 165 17.25 21.06 4.37
CA ARG A 165 18.09 22.25 4.47
C ARG A 165 18.55 22.57 3.05
N LYS A 166 18.07 23.69 2.50
CA LYS A 166 18.56 24.29 1.26
C LYS A 166 20.05 24.61 1.38
N GLN A 167 20.92 23.75 0.85
CA GLN A 167 22.26 24.11 0.38
C GLN A 167 22.55 23.33 -0.92
N GLY A 168 23.11 24.04 -1.91
CA GLY A 168 22.99 23.70 -3.33
C GLY A 168 23.99 22.71 -3.94
N LYS A 169 23.58 22.23 -5.14
CA LYS A 169 24.27 21.60 -6.29
C LYS A 169 24.94 20.20 -6.13
N GLN A 170 24.31 19.21 -6.81
CA GLN A 170 24.73 17.92 -7.44
C GLN A 170 26.17 17.40 -7.23
N PRO A 171 26.42 16.07 -7.07
CA PRO A 171 25.67 14.87 -7.52
C PRO A 171 25.05 14.05 -6.38
N THR A 172 25.03 14.61 -5.17
CA THR A 172 24.47 14.01 -3.95
C THR A 172 22.96 13.78 -4.04
N ASP A 173 22.22 14.57 -4.83
CA ASP A 173 20.76 14.54 -4.90
C ASP A 173 20.18 13.15 -5.28
N LYS A 174 20.77 12.49 -6.27
CA LYS A 174 20.29 11.18 -6.74
C LYS A 174 20.61 10.06 -5.76
N LYS A 175 21.80 10.05 -5.17
CA LYS A 175 22.18 9.04 -4.18
C LYS A 175 21.38 9.22 -2.89
N THR A 176 21.12 10.46 -2.48
CA THR A 176 20.23 10.77 -1.37
C THR A 176 18.79 10.31 -1.66
N GLU A 177 18.26 10.58 -2.86
CA GLU A 177 16.94 10.09 -3.26
C GLU A 177 16.87 8.55 -3.24
N ALA A 178 17.91 7.86 -3.71
CA ALA A 178 17.99 6.40 -3.64
C ALA A 178 18.02 5.92 -2.18
N ALA A 179 18.78 6.57 -1.31
CA ALA A 179 18.85 6.26 0.12
C ALA A 179 17.49 6.46 0.80
N GLU A 180 16.81 7.57 0.54
CA GLU A 180 15.49 7.87 1.10
C GLU A 180 14.47 6.81 0.68
N ARG A 181 14.42 6.46 -0.61
CA ARG A 181 13.53 5.42 -1.14
C ARG A 181 13.84 4.05 -0.56
N LEU A 182 15.13 3.70 -0.44
CA LEU A 182 15.59 2.43 0.14
C LEU A 182 15.20 2.33 1.62
N LEU A 183 15.51 3.35 2.42
CA LEU A 183 15.24 3.37 3.85
C LEU A 183 13.74 3.38 4.13
N GLU A 184 12.96 4.15 3.37
CA GLU A 184 11.50 4.16 3.53
C GLU A 184 10.91 2.77 3.32
N VAL A 185 11.32 2.08 2.25
CA VAL A 185 10.83 0.73 1.98
C VAL A 185 11.37 -0.28 3.00
N LEU A 186 12.64 -0.16 3.42
CA LEU A 186 13.22 -1.03 4.44
C LEU A 186 12.47 -0.92 5.78
N ILE A 187 12.19 0.31 6.24
CA ILE A 187 11.41 0.57 7.47
C ILE A 187 10.01 -0.03 7.39
N SER A 188 9.42 -0.07 6.19
CA SER A 188 8.09 -0.64 6.02
C SER A 188 8.10 -2.17 5.95
N VAL A 189 9.09 -2.75 5.26
CA VAL A 189 9.23 -4.21 5.09
C VAL A 189 9.71 -4.88 6.39
N GLU A 190 10.54 -4.22 7.21
CA GLU A 190 10.99 -4.74 8.51
C GLU A 190 9.84 -4.97 9.52
N GLN A 191 8.67 -4.36 9.29
CA GLN A 191 7.50 -4.59 10.15
C GLN A 191 6.83 -5.95 9.91
N ASP A 192 6.95 -6.48 8.69
CA ASP A 192 6.27 -7.70 8.27
C ASP A 192 7.25 -8.90 8.15
N TYR A 193 8.56 -8.64 8.02
CA TYR A 193 9.59 -9.65 7.77
C TYR A 193 10.85 -9.44 8.61
N ASP A 194 11.30 -10.50 9.27
CA ASP A 194 12.59 -10.57 9.96
C ASP A 194 13.20 -11.97 9.73
N PRO A 195 14.33 -12.13 9.02
CA PRO A 195 15.18 -11.08 8.43
C PRO A 195 14.67 -10.51 7.09
N VAL A 196 15.05 -9.27 6.76
CA VAL A 196 14.77 -8.64 5.46
C VAL A 196 15.87 -8.98 4.45
N TRP A 197 15.52 -9.70 3.39
CA TRP A 197 16.44 -10.06 2.31
C TRP A 197 16.53 -8.98 1.22
N GLY A 198 17.73 -8.74 0.70
CA GLY A 198 17.99 -7.76 -0.36
C GLY A 198 17.17 -8.02 -1.63
N SER A 199 16.91 -9.29 -1.97
CA SER A 199 16.03 -9.66 -3.08
C SER A 199 14.58 -9.22 -2.88
N LEU A 200 14.02 -9.41 -1.67
CA LEU A 200 12.67 -8.97 -1.30
C LEU A 200 12.62 -7.43 -1.33
N LEU A 201 13.64 -6.78 -0.76
CA LEU A 201 13.74 -5.32 -0.73
C LEU A 201 13.79 -4.73 -2.14
N LYS A 202 14.59 -5.30 -3.05
CA LYS A 202 14.67 -4.90 -4.46
C LYS A 202 13.31 -5.03 -5.17
N GLN A 203 12.64 -6.16 -4.99
CA GLN A 203 11.32 -6.39 -5.58
C GLN A 203 10.31 -5.37 -5.06
N THR A 204 10.31 -5.12 -3.74
CA THR A 204 9.42 -4.15 -3.11
C THR A 204 9.67 -2.72 -3.59
N ILE A 205 10.92 -2.28 -3.63
CA ILE A 205 11.26 -0.94 -4.12
C ILE A 205 10.78 -0.73 -5.56
N ARG A 206 10.95 -1.72 -6.45
CA ARG A 206 10.47 -1.61 -7.83
C ARG A 206 8.94 -1.61 -7.94
N ARG A 207 8.21 -2.21 -7.00
CA ARG A 207 6.74 -2.15 -6.95
C ARG A 207 6.26 -0.78 -6.51
N VAL A 208 6.83 -0.27 -5.42
CA VAL A 208 6.52 1.03 -4.83
C VAL A 208 6.96 2.19 -5.75
N TYR A 209 8.13 2.04 -6.36
CA TYR A 209 8.75 3.00 -7.26
C TYR A 209 9.09 2.33 -8.60
N PRO A 210 8.12 2.20 -9.54
CA PRO A 210 8.37 1.55 -10.84
C PRO A 210 9.49 2.18 -11.67
N GLY A 211 9.77 3.47 -11.47
CA GLY A 211 10.90 4.17 -12.09
C GLY A 211 12.24 4.01 -11.37
N PHE A 212 12.31 3.23 -10.29
CA PHE A 212 13.56 2.96 -9.59
C PHE A 212 14.47 2.09 -10.47
N ASN A 213 15.67 2.60 -10.74
CA ASN A 213 16.68 1.94 -11.53
C ASN A 213 18.05 2.27 -10.93
N GLU A 214 18.80 1.24 -10.56
CA GLU A 214 20.10 1.35 -9.89
C GLU A 214 21.10 2.14 -10.73
N SER A 215 21.11 1.93 -12.05
CA SER A 215 21.97 2.65 -12.98
C SER A 215 21.59 4.13 -13.10
N TYR A 216 20.31 4.49 -12.94
CA TYR A 216 19.90 5.91 -12.87
C TYR A 216 20.51 6.63 -11.65
N TYR A 217 20.76 5.88 -10.57
CA TYR A 217 21.39 6.35 -9.34
C TYR A 217 22.93 6.19 -9.32
N GLY A 218 23.51 5.64 -10.40
CA GLY A 218 24.95 5.46 -10.55
C GLY A 218 25.52 4.16 -9.97
N PHE A 219 24.69 3.13 -9.83
CA PHE A 219 25.10 1.80 -9.37
C PHE A 219 24.94 0.76 -10.49
N GLU A 220 25.85 -0.21 -10.57
CA GLU A 220 25.80 -1.26 -11.61
C GLU A 220 24.76 -2.35 -11.27
N SER A 221 24.59 -2.62 -9.98
CA SER A 221 23.64 -3.56 -9.43
C SER A 221 22.98 -3.07 -8.14
N PHE A 222 21.95 -3.80 -7.68
CA PHE A 222 21.32 -3.53 -6.39
C PHE A 222 22.23 -3.90 -5.22
N SER A 223 23.09 -4.90 -5.41
CA SER A 223 24.09 -5.27 -4.42
C SER A 223 25.07 -4.11 -4.20
N ASP A 224 25.58 -3.50 -5.28
CA ASP A 224 26.50 -2.36 -5.18
C ASP A 224 25.85 -1.15 -4.51
N LEU A 225 24.55 -0.95 -4.76
CA LEU A 225 23.77 0.08 -4.09
C LEU A 225 23.66 -0.17 -2.59
N LEU A 226 23.39 -1.42 -2.18
CA LEU A 226 23.32 -1.80 -0.77
C LEU A 226 24.69 -1.64 -0.10
N GLU A 227 25.75 -2.18 -0.71
CA GLU A 227 27.13 -2.12 -0.20
C GLU A 227 27.56 -0.67 0.02
N TYR A 228 27.30 0.21 -0.95
CA TYR A 228 27.56 1.64 -0.80
C TYR A 228 26.85 2.27 0.40
N PHE A 229 25.57 1.96 0.64
CA PHE A 229 24.85 2.50 1.79
C PHE A 229 25.22 1.86 3.13
N ALA A 230 25.78 0.64 3.11
CA ALA A 230 26.38 0.03 4.28
C ALA A 230 27.69 0.72 4.66
N ASP A 231 28.54 1.01 3.67
CA ASP A 231 29.79 1.74 3.83
C ASP A 231 29.56 3.19 4.34
N GLU A 232 28.51 3.85 3.86
CA GLU A 232 28.06 5.17 4.36
C GLU A 232 27.41 5.08 5.76
N GLY A 233 27.28 3.87 6.33
CA GLY A 233 26.76 3.65 7.67
C GLY A 233 25.25 3.92 7.81
N MET A 234 24.48 3.79 6.74
CA MET A 234 23.02 3.94 6.76
C MET A 234 22.30 2.63 7.09
N ILE A 235 22.88 1.51 6.67
CA ILE A 235 22.39 0.14 6.90
C ILE A 235 23.56 -0.76 7.34
N ASP A 236 23.25 -1.96 7.80
CA ASP A 236 24.19 -3.07 7.96
C ASP A 236 23.82 -4.17 6.96
N LEU A 237 24.83 -4.90 6.49
CA LEU A 237 24.67 -6.02 5.57
C LEU A 237 25.36 -7.25 6.12
N GLU A 238 24.67 -8.37 6.08
CA GLU A 238 25.24 -9.69 6.33
C GLU A 238 25.05 -10.55 5.07
N TYR A 239 26.14 -11.07 4.52
CA TYR A 239 26.08 -11.94 3.34
C TYR A 239 25.83 -13.39 3.77
N ASP A 240 24.80 -13.99 3.19
CA ASP A 240 24.48 -15.41 3.36
C ASP A 240 25.00 -16.19 2.15
N GLU A 241 26.03 -17.03 2.36
CA GLU A 241 26.67 -17.81 1.27
C GLU A 241 25.75 -18.88 0.68
N ASP A 242 24.89 -19.49 1.50
CA ASP A 242 23.97 -20.55 1.07
C ASP A 242 22.89 -20.01 0.14
N ARG A 243 22.39 -18.79 0.43
CA ARG A 243 21.36 -18.10 -0.35
C ARG A 243 21.93 -17.18 -1.42
N ARG A 244 23.24 -16.92 -1.40
CA ARG A 244 23.95 -15.93 -2.24
C ARG A 244 23.23 -14.58 -2.24
N ASN A 245 22.82 -14.13 -1.06
CA ASN A 245 21.96 -12.96 -0.89
C ASN A 245 22.38 -12.17 0.35
N TYR A 246 22.07 -10.88 0.36
CA TYR A 246 22.31 -10.03 1.51
C TYR A 246 21.09 -10.00 2.43
N GLN A 247 21.31 -10.20 3.72
CA GLN A 247 20.41 -9.76 4.77
C GLN A 247 20.67 -8.27 5.01
N VAL A 248 19.61 -7.47 4.97
CA VAL A 248 19.66 -6.01 5.11
C VAL A 248 19.10 -5.62 6.46
N ILE A 249 19.93 -5.00 7.29
CA ILE A 249 19.59 -4.63 8.67
C ILE A 249 19.62 -3.10 8.78
N ARG A 250 18.58 -2.53 9.39
CA ARG A 250 18.54 -1.08 9.63
C ARG A 250 19.42 -0.73 10.84
N LYS A 251 20.33 0.23 10.67
CA LYS A 251 21.03 0.83 11.82
C LYS A 251 20.05 1.65 12.66
N LYS A 252 19.84 1.24 13.91
CA LYS A 252 19.17 2.08 14.92
C LYS A 252 20.17 3.14 15.38
N LYS A 253 20.03 4.36 14.88
CA LYS A 253 20.69 5.54 15.48
C LYS A 253 20.09 5.85 16.84
#